data_AF-A0A6B3D2Z1-F1
#
_entry.id   AF-A0A6B3D2Z1-F1
#
_cell.length_a   1.000
_cell.length_b   1.000
_cell.length_c   1.000
_cell.angle_alpha   90.00
_cell.angle_beta   90.00
_cell.angle_gamma   90.00
#
_symmetry.space_group_name_H-M   'P 1'
#
loop_
_entity.id
_entity.type
_entity.pdbx_description
1 polymer ?
#
loop_
_entity_poly.entity_id
_entity_poly.type
_entity_poly.pdbx_seq_one_letter_code
_entity_poly.pdbx_strand_id
1 'polypeptide(L)'
;PISRPAVSKHLRLLTEAGLVTVEDRGRERHYALARPGLAPVRALLDELAGRRPPIPESAFDALDLEVRRTVHDRRAGTDAVPGTGRTQEESA
;
A
#
# COMPACT_ATOMS: atom_id res chain seq x y z
N PRO A 1 -10.83 8.61 -14.91
CA PRO A 1 -11.98 8.70 -13.98
C PRO A 1 -13.06 7.68 -14.40
N ILE A 2 -13.69 6.96 -13.46
CA ILE A 2 -14.76 5.99 -13.78
C ILE A 2 -16.09 6.73 -13.95
N SER A 3 -16.91 6.31 -14.93
CA SER A 3 -18.20 6.94 -15.22
C SER A 3 -19.27 6.59 -14.19
N ARG A 4 -20.23 7.49 -13.96
CA ARG A 4 -21.38 7.23 -13.06
C ARG A 4 -22.19 5.97 -13.46
N PRO A 5 -22.48 5.70 -14.75
CA PRO A 5 -23.13 4.46 -15.15
C PRO A 5 -22.32 3.22 -14.78
N ALA A 6 -20.99 3.27 -14.92
CA ALA A 6 -20.12 2.16 -14.54
C ALA A 6 -20.14 1.93 -13.02
N VAL A 7 -20.05 2.99 -12.20
CA VAL A 7 -20.17 2.87 -10.74
C VAL A 7 -21.51 2.24 -10.36
N SER A 8 -22.62 2.70 -10.93
CA SER A 8 -23.96 2.15 -10.66
C SER A 8 -24.04 0.65 -11.01
N LYS A 9 -23.50 0.26 -12.18
CA LYS A 9 -23.43 -1.15 -12.59
C LYS A 9 -22.62 -1.99 -11.60
N HIS A 10 -21.45 -1.52 -11.16
CA HIS A 10 -20.63 -2.27 -10.19
C HIS A 10 -21.35 -2.42 -8.85
N LEU A 11 -21.95 -1.34 -8.31
CA LEU A 11 -22.66 -1.40 -7.03
C LEU A 11 -23.85 -2.36 -7.07
N ARG A 12 -24.57 -2.39 -8.19
CA ARG A 12 -25.64 -3.37 -8.40
C ARG A 12 -25.11 -4.81 -8.35
N LEU A 13 -24.07 -5.13 -9.13
CA LEU A 13 -23.48 -6.47 -9.16
C LEU A 13 -22.92 -6.90 -7.80
N LEU A 14 -22.25 -5.98 -7.08
CA LEU A 14 -21.73 -6.25 -5.74
C LEU A 14 -22.85 -6.50 -4.74
N THR A 15 -24.00 -5.82 -4.87
CA THR A 15 -25.16 -6.04 -4.02
C THR A 15 -25.80 -7.39 -4.31
N GLU A 16 -25.98 -7.73 -5.60
CA GLU A 16 -26.51 -9.03 -6.04
C GLU A 16 -25.61 -10.20 -5.60
N ALA A 17 -24.30 -10.00 -5.58
CA ALA A 17 -23.33 -10.98 -5.07
C ALA A 17 -23.26 -11.04 -3.52
N GLY A 18 -24.00 -10.21 -2.81
CA GLY A 18 -23.99 -10.16 -1.34
C GLY A 18 -22.69 -9.60 -0.75
N LEU A 19 -21.89 -8.87 -1.54
CA LEU A 19 -20.60 -8.29 -1.12
C LEU A 19 -20.76 -6.90 -0.49
N VAL A 20 -21.87 -6.23 -0.78
CA VAL A 20 -22.24 -4.95 -0.17
C VAL A 20 -23.70 -4.96 0.27
N THR A 21 -23.99 -4.20 1.32
CA THR A 21 -25.35 -3.84 1.72
C THR A 21 -25.66 -2.43 1.26
N VAL A 22 -26.93 -2.16 1.02
CA VAL A 22 -27.43 -0.82 0.66
C VAL A 22 -28.49 -0.37 1.65
N GLU A 23 -28.40 0.89 2.07
CA GLU A 23 -29.38 1.56 2.91
C GLU A 23 -29.82 2.87 2.22
N ASP A 24 -31.13 3.07 2.09
CA ASP A 24 -31.68 4.31 1.56
C ASP A 24 -31.67 5.38 2.68
N ARG A 25 -30.95 6.48 2.47
CA ARG A 25 -30.88 7.63 3.37
C ARG A 25 -31.40 8.88 2.68
N GLY A 26 -32.72 9.04 2.70
CA GLY A 26 -33.41 10.15 2.05
C GLY A 26 -33.21 10.10 0.53
N ARG A 27 -32.43 11.04 -0.02
CA ARG A 27 -32.12 11.10 -1.47
C ARG A 27 -30.84 10.35 -1.84
N GLU A 28 -30.17 9.75 -0.87
CA GLU A 28 -28.89 9.06 -1.04
C GLU A 28 -29.04 7.56 -0.81
N ARG A 29 -28.13 6.80 -1.42
CA ARG A 29 -27.94 5.38 -1.15
C ARG A 29 -26.59 5.16 -0.54
N HIS A 30 -26.57 4.64 0.69
CA HIS A 30 -25.35 4.40 1.44
C HIS A 30 -24.99 2.92 1.28
N TYR A 31 -23.83 2.65 0.70
CA TYR A 31 -23.32 1.31 0.49
C TYR A 31 -22.24 0.99 1.52
N ALA A 32 -22.30 -0.20 2.11
CA ALA A 32 -21.31 -0.69 3.05
C ALA A 32 -20.87 -2.11 2.68
N LEU A 33 -19.64 -2.49 3.03
CA LEU A 33 -19.16 -3.85 2.80
C LEU A 33 -19.92 -4.86 3.68
N ALA A 34 -20.38 -5.94 3.06
CA ALA A 34 -21.01 -7.05 3.75
C ALA A 34 -19.94 -8.08 4.12
N ARG A 35 -19.49 -8.07 5.39
CA ARG A 35 -18.49 -9.03 5.90
C ARG A 35 -18.82 -10.50 5.58
N PRO A 36 -20.06 -10.99 5.70
CA PRO A 36 -20.39 -12.37 5.37
C PRO A 36 -20.08 -12.75 3.92
N GLY A 37 -20.35 -11.87 2.95
CA GLY A 37 -20.05 -12.12 1.53
C GLY A 37 -18.55 -12.23 1.22
N LEU A 38 -17.70 -11.66 2.08
CA LEU A 38 -16.24 -11.73 1.95
C LEU A 38 -15.61 -12.93 2.66
N ALA A 39 -16.41 -13.79 3.31
CA ALA A 39 -15.90 -14.97 4.01
C ALA A 39 -15.03 -15.90 3.13
N PRO A 40 -15.36 -16.16 1.84
CA PRO A 40 -14.49 -16.98 0.99
C PRO A 40 -13.11 -16.36 0.75
N VAL A 41 -13.05 -15.03 0.57
CA VAL A 41 -11.77 -14.30 0.43
C VAL A 41 -10.99 -14.38 1.71
N ARG A 42 -11.66 -14.22 2.87
CA ARG A 42 -11.01 -14.35 4.17
C ARG A 42 -10.42 -15.74 4.37
N ALA A 43 -11.16 -16.79 4.04
CA ALA A 43 -10.69 -18.18 4.12
C ALA A 43 -9.46 -18.42 3.23
N LEU A 44 -9.45 -17.90 2.00
CA LEU A 44 -8.29 -17.98 1.12
C LEU A 44 -7.06 -17.27 1.72
N LEU A 45 -7.25 -16.07 2.29
CA LEU A 45 -6.16 -15.34 2.93
C LEU A 45 -5.63 -16.06 4.17
N ASP A 46 -6.52 -16.65 4.98
CA ASP A 46 -6.13 -17.43 6.15
C ASP A 46 -5.36 -18.70 5.72
N GLU A 47 -5.74 -19.35 4.61
CA GLU A 47 -5.01 -20.47 4.01
C GLU A 47 -3.60 -20.04 3.56
N LEU A 48 -3.49 -18.90 2.88
CA LEU A 48 -2.20 -18.39 2.42
C LEU A 48 -1.31 -17.92 3.57
N ALA A 49 -1.88 -17.29 4.60
CA ALA A 49 -1.14 -16.83 5.78
C ALA A 49 -0.66 -18.00 6.66
N GLY A 50 -1.44 -19.09 6.72
CA GLY A 50 -1.04 -20.31 7.41
C GLY A 50 0.12 -21.06 6.73
N ARG A 51 0.40 -20.76 5.46
CA ARG A 51 1.57 -21.31 4.76
C ARG A 51 2.81 -20.54 5.17
N ARG A 52 3.68 -21.19 5.96
CA ARG A 52 5.03 -20.67 6.19
C ARG A 52 5.72 -20.55 4.83
N PRO A 53 6.28 -19.38 4.46
CA PRO A 53 7.08 -19.26 3.25
C PRO A 53 8.24 -20.28 3.32
N PRO A 54 8.62 -20.92 2.21
CA PRO A 54 9.76 -21.85 2.20
C PRO A 54 11.11 -21.13 2.36
N ILE A 55 11.08 -19.83 2.63
CA ILE A 55 12.25 -18.97 2.81
C ILE A 55 12.41 -18.76 4.32
N PRO A 56 13.52 -19.21 4.92
CA PRO A 56 13.78 -18.96 6.34
C PRO A 56 14.02 -17.47 6.56
N GLU A 57 13.66 -16.97 7.74
CA GLU A 57 13.82 -15.54 8.10
C GLU A 57 15.27 -15.07 7.95
N SER A 58 16.23 -15.94 8.28
CA SER A 58 17.67 -15.69 8.12
C SER A 58 18.11 -15.48 6.67
N ALA A 59 17.31 -15.87 5.67
CA ALA A 59 17.63 -15.57 4.27
C ALA A 59 17.58 -14.06 3.97
N PHE A 60 16.93 -13.27 4.83
CA PHE A 60 16.82 -11.83 4.68
C PHE A 60 17.88 -11.05 5.48
N ASP A 61 18.71 -11.69 6.29
CA ASP A 61 19.74 -11.01 7.10
C ASP A 61 20.73 -10.21 6.25
N ALA A 62 21.18 -10.80 5.14
CA ALA A 62 22.08 -10.14 4.19
C ALA A 62 21.38 -8.94 3.50
N LEU A 63 20.08 -9.07 3.20
CA LEU A 63 19.29 -8.00 2.61
C LEU A 63 19.09 -6.85 3.59
N ASP A 64 18.81 -7.13 4.85
CA ASP A 64 18.66 -6.13 5.90
C ASP A 64 19.94 -5.30 6.08
N LEU A 65 21.11 -5.94 5.99
CA LEU A 65 22.39 -5.24 6.01
C LEU A 65 22.53 -4.32 4.79
N GLU A 66 22.19 -4.81 3.59
CA GLU A 66 22.29 -4.03 2.36
C GLU A 66 21.31 -2.84 2.33
N VAL A 67 20.10 -3.03 2.86
CA VAL A 67 19.10 -1.95 3.03
C VAL A 67 19.62 -0.88 3.98
N ARG A 68 20.15 -1.27 5.15
CA ARG A 68 20.73 -0.32 6.12
C ARG A 68 21.89 0.46 5.52
N ARG A 69 22.77 -0.20 4.79
CA ARG A 69 23.89 0.43 4.08
C ARG A 69 23.39 1.46 3.06
N THR A 70 22.48 1.07 2.18
CA THR A 70 21.94 1.96 1.15
C THR A 70 21.19 3.16 1.74
N VAL A 71 20.46 2.97 2.84
CA VAL A 71 19.77 4.07 3.55
C VAL A 71 20.79 5.02 4.18
N HIS A 72 21.85 4.49 4.79
CA HIS A 72 22.95 5.29 5.32
C HIS A 72 23.64 6.10 4.22
N ASP A 73 24.00 5.47 3.10
CA ASP A 73 24.68 6.13 1.99
C ASP A 73 23.82 7.24 1.35
N ARG A 74 22.50 7.04 1.27
CA ARG A 74 21.57 8.10 0.84
C ARG A 74 21.49 9.27 1.82
N ARG A 75 21.47 9.01 3.13
CA ARG A 75 21.46 10.08 4.16
C ARG A 75 22.77 10.84 4.14
N ALA A 76 23.91 10.13 4.13
CA ALA A 76 25.23 10.74 4.03
C ALA A 76 25.37 11.57 2.74
N GLY A 77 24.83 11.11 1.60
CA GLY A 77 24.81 11.88 0.36
C GLY A 77 23.88 13.09 0.38
N THR A 78 22.88 13.12 1.26
CA THR A 78 21.98 14.28 1.46
C THR A 78 22.61 15.30 2.42
N ASP A 79 23.25 14.84 3.49
CA ASP A 79 23.98 15.69 4.46
C ASP A 79 25.31 16.20 3.87
N ALA A 80 25.89 15.50 2.89
CA ALA A 80 27.05 15.92 2.12
C ALA A 80 26.73 16.96 1.03
N VAL A 81 25.53 17.53 1.01
CA VAL A 81 25.25 18.79 0.31
C VAL A 81 25.28 19.96 1.31
N PRO A 82 26.45 20.43 1.79
CA PRO A 82 26.58 21.80 2.24
C PRO A 82 26.58 22.70 1.01
N GLY A 83 25.69 23.68 1.01
CA GLY A 83 25.49 24.64 -0.06
C GLY A 83 26.77 25.32 -0.53
N THR A 84 26.80 25.54 -1.84
CA THR A 84 27.18 26.80 -2.47
C THR A 84 27.42 27.95 -1.49
N GLY A 85 28.66 28.40 -1.38
CA GLY A 85 29.01 29.68 -0.78
C GLY A 85 30.41 29.75 -0.17
N ARG A 86 31.43 30.06 -0.98
CA ARG A 86 32.47 31.04 -0.60
C ARG A 86 33.26 31.54 -1.81
N THR A 87 32.99 32.81 -2.10
CA THR A 87 33.70 33.79 -2.94
C THR A 87 35.09 34.14 -2.36
N GLN A 88 36.05 34.52 -3.23
CA GLN A 88 37.33 35.23 -2.95
C GLN A 88 38.35 34.47 -2.07
N GLU A 89 39.69 34.57 -2.16
CA GLU A 89 40.71 35.59 -2.48
C GLU A 89 42.02 34.80 -2.81
N GLU A 90 42.84 35.12 -3.82
CA GLU A 90 43.98 36.06 -3.83
C GLU A 90 45.32 35.53 -3.23
N SER A 91 46.43 35.83 -3.93
CA SER A 91 47.86 35.65 -3.61
C SER A 91 48.45 34.22 -3.78
N ALA A 92 49.59 34.00 -4.45
CA ALA A 92 50.74 34.83 -4.78
C ALA A 92 51.39 34.45 -6.13
#